data_AF-A0A8W8P0U8-F1
#
_entry.id   AF-A0A8W8P0U8-F1
#
_cell.length_a   1.000
_cell.length_b   1.000
_cell.length_c   1.000
_cell.angle_alpha   90.00
_cell.angle_beta   90.00
_cell.angle_gamma   90.00
#
_symmetry.space_group_name_H-M   'P 1'
#
loop_
_entity.id
_entity.type
_entity.pdbx_description
1 polymer ?
#
loop_
_entity_poly.entity_id
_entity_poly.type
_entity_poly.pdbx_seq_one_letter_code
_entity_poly.pdbx_strand_id
1 'polypeptide(L)'
;MQRTVSYNLTTNYGKSGSLGDQATLMLNKFDWYFIPMMNPDGYNFTKVNRLWRKNRKSNVVSSCPGVDLNRNFAADWGGAGSSSNWCSDTYRGDSANSEPEAQAVIAAVAEAGDVRSYLSIHSYSQLLLVPHAYAAVKAPDYNELKNVGDIAMLALRQVNGVNFQVGHGPEILYAASGGAFDYFKLNGVKYCYVYELRPSSGSGTDGFILPASQIDPSIWETFASFYSFADQIPA
;
A
#
# COMPACT_ATOMS: atom_id res chain seq x y z
N MET A 1 8.47 -4.08 22.61
CA MET A 1 8.28 -5.25 21.73
C MET A 1 7.47 -4.73 20.55
N GLN A 2 8.04 -4.65 19.35
CA GLN A 2 7.35 -4.10 18.19
C GLN A 2 6.17 -5.01 17.84
N ARG A 3 4.94 -4.49 17.91
CA ARG A 3 3.70 -5.23 17.64
C ARG A 3 3.31 -4.91 16.21
N THR A 4 3.37 -5.87 15.29
CA THR A 4 2.84 -5.70 13.91
C THR A 4 1.33 -5.93 13.88
N VAL A 5 0.68 -5.54 12.77
CA VAL A 5 -0.72 -5.90 12.51
C VAL A 5 -0.90 -7.43 12.54
N SER A 6 -0.01 -8.18 11.89
CA SER A 6 -0.03 -9.64 11.91
C SER A 6 0.16 -10.24 13.31
N TYR A 7 1.02 -9.65 14.14
CA TYR A 7 1.18 -10.03 15.54
C TYR A 7 -0.12 -9.80 16.32
N ASN A 8 -0.75 -8.63 16.16
CA ASN A 8 -2.01 -8.32 16.83
C ASN A 8 -3.15 -9.26 16.39
N LEU A 9 -3.22 -9.64 15.12
CA LEU A 9 -4.19 -10.62 14.62
C LEU A 9 -3.98 -11.99 15.29
N THR A 10 -2.77 -12.55 15.12
CA THR A 10 -2.46 -13.92 15.55
C THR A 10 -2.46 -14.10 17.07
N THR A 11 -2.05 -13.08 17.82
CA THR A 11 -2.00 -13.18 19.29
C THR A 11 -3.32 -12.89 19.99
N ASN A 12 -4.30 -12.27 19.32
CA ASN A 12 -5.60 -11.97 19.90
C ASN A 12 -6.74 -12.87 19.38
N TYR A 13 -6.52 -13.64 18.31
CA TYR A 13 -7.51 -14.59 17.81
C TYR A 13 -8.05 -15.53 18.91
N GLY A 14 -9.38 -15.63 19.00
CA GLY A 14 -10.07 -16.48 19.98
C GLY A 14 -10.04 -15.98 21.43
N LYS A 15 -9.44 -14.81 21.71
CA LYS A 15 -9.49 -14.19 23.04
C LYS A 15 -10.75 -13.34 23.22
N SER A 16 -11.18 -13.18 24.46
CA SER A 16 -12.29 -12.30 24.81
C SER A 16 -11.87 -10.84 24.92
N GLY A 17 -12.81 -9.93 24.65
CA GLY A 17 -12.63 -8.48 24.74
C GLY A 17 -12.32 -7.85 23.39
N SER A 18 -12.43 -6.52 23.31
CA SER A 18 -12.46 -5.76 22.05
C SER A 18 -11.41 -6.18 21.01
N LEU A 19 -10.13 -6.28 21.38
CA LEU A 19 -9.07 -6.69 20.44
C LEU A 19 -9.20 -8.15 19.97
N GLY A 20 -9.66 -9.04 20.86
CA GLY A 20 -9.87 -10.44 20.54
C GLY A 20 -11.08 -10.65 19.65
N ASP A 21 -12.17 -9.91 19.91
CA ASP A 21 -13.37 -9.92 19.08
C ASP A 21 -13.06 -9.40 17.66
N GLN A 22 -12.28 -8.32 17.55
CA GLN A 22 -11.82 -7.76 16.27
C GLN A 22 -10.94 -8.73 15.49
N ALA A 23 -9.93 -9.34 16.13
CA ALA A 23 -9.05 -10.32 15.51
C ALA A 23 -9.82 -11.57 15.06
N THR A 24 -10.77 -12.02 15.87
CA THR A 24 -11.62 -13.17 15.56
C THR A 24 -12.53 -12.88 14.37
N LEU A 25 -13.16 -11.71 14.30
CA LEU A 25 -13.96 -11.30 13.15
C LEU A 25 -13.12 -11.27 11.86
N MET A 26 -11.95 -10.64 11.89
CA MET A 26 -11.08 -10.51 10.73
C MET A 26 -10.64 -11.87 10.17
N LEU A 27 -10.22 -12.79 11.05
CA LEU A 27 -9.70 -14.11 10.65
C LEU A 27 -10.80 -15.15 10.37
N ASN A 28 -12.02 -14.98 10.90
CA ASN A 28 -13.15 -15.85 10.55
C ASN A 28 -13.78 -15.46 9.20
N LYS A 29 -13.60 -14.21 8.76
CA LYS A 29 -14.23 -13.70 7.54
C LYS A 29 -13.31 -13.78 6.31
N PHE A 30 -12.00 -13.61 6.49
CA PHE A 30 -11.03 -13.61 5.41
C PHE A 30 -9.74 -14.31 5.79
N ASP A 31 -9.07 -14.88 4.79
CA ASP A 31 -7.66 -15.22 4.87
C ASP A 31 -6.80 -13.98 4.62
N TRP A 32 -5.79 -13.77 5.47
CA TRP A 32 -4.93 -12.58 5.41
C TRP A 32 -3.52 -12.95 4.95
N TYR A 33 -3.15 -12.47 3.76
CA TYR A 33 -1.81 -12.63 3.20
C TYR A 33 -0.98 -11.36 3.45
N PHE A 34 0.17 -11.50 4.11
CA PHE A 34 1.08 -10.39 4.39
C PHE A 34 2.38 -10.54 3.61
N ILE A 35 2.71 -9.54 2.80
CA ILE A 35 4.03 -9.39 2.16
C ILE A 35 4.76 -8.28 2.92
N PRO A 36 5.54 -8.58 3.97
CA PRO A 36 6.13 -7.56 4.84
C PRO A 36 7.22 -6.75 4.16
N MET A 37 7.84 -7.29 3.10
CA MET A 37 8.91 -6.64 2.39
C MET A 37 8.89 -7.05 0.91
N MET A 38 8.34 -6.18 0.06
CA MET A 38 8.35 -6.39 -1.40
C MET A 38 9.72 -6.09 -2.03
N ASN A 39 10.51 -5.18 -1.46
CA ASN A 39 11.79 -4.73 -2.01
C ASN A 39 12.95 -5.01 -1.03
N PRO A 40 13.34 -6.28 -0.83
CA PRO A 40 14.37 -6.64 0.14
C PRO A 40 15.74 -6.02 -0.18
N ASP A 41 16.11 -5.97 -1.47
CA ASP A 41 17.40 -5.43 -1.89
C ASP A 41 17.48 -3.91 -1.69
N GLY A 42 16.43 -3.19 -2.09
CA GLY A 42 16.31 -1.76 -1.87
C GLY A 42 16.31 -1.42 -0.38
N TYR A 43 15.57 -2.19 0.43
CA TYR A 43 15.56 -2.04 1.89
C TYR A 43 16.94 -2.26 2.52
N ASN A 44 17.68 -3.29 2.10
CA ASN A 44 19.04 -3.47 2.61
C ASN A 44 19.96 -2.30 2.19
N PHE A 45 19.78 -1.77 0.98
CA PHE A 45 20.54 -0.64 0.48
C PHE A 45 20.22 0.68 1.20
N THR A 46 19.09 0.81 1.92
CA THR A 46 18.84 1.99 2.75
C THR A 46 19.83 2.16 3.90
N LYS A 47 20.62 1.13 4.22
CA LYS A 47 21.75 1.24 5.16
C LYS A 47 22.94 2.02 4.57
N VAL A 48 23.00 2.13 3.24
CA VAL A 48 24.04 2.87 2.49
C VAL A 48 23.48 4.22 2.03
N ASN A 49 22.30 4.22 1.40
CA ASN A 49 21.58 5.42 1.01
C ASN A 49 20.17 5.38 1.60
N ARG A 50 19.97 6.07 2.73
CA ARG A 50 18.75 6.03 3.52
C ARG A 50 17.47 6.34 2.76
N LEU A 51 17.55 7.15 1.71
CA LEU A 51 16.41 7.60 0.90
C LEU A 51 16.24 6.80 -0.41
N TRP A 52 16.95 5.68 -0.56
CA TRP A 52 16.78 4.80 -1.73
C TRP A 52 15.37 4.20 -1.77
N ARG A 53 14.72 4.31 -2.94
CA ARG A 53 13.32 3.86 -3.15
C ARG A 53 13.19 2.66 -4.12
N LYS A 54 13.97 2.66 -5.20
CA LYS A 54 13.87 1.66 -6.28
C LYS A 54 14.32 0.28 -5.82
N ASN A 55 14.13 -0.76 -6.64
CA ASN A 55 14.85 -2.02 -6.43
C ASN A 55 16.36 -1.85 -6.75
N ARG A 56 17.12 -2.95 -6.78
CA ARG A 56 18.57 -2.94 -7.03
C ARG A 56 19.01 -3.64 -8.30
N LYS A 57 18.09 -3.82 -9.27
CA LYS A 57 18.42 -4.35 -10.59
C LYS A 57 19.59 -3.58 -11.19
N SER A 58 20.68 -4.28 -11.50
CA SER A 58 21.82 -3.71 -12.21
C SER A 58 21.42 -3.39 -13.64
N ASN A 59 22.08 -2.38 -14.20
CA ASN A 59 21.90 -2.01 -15.59
C ASN A 59 23.25 -2.08 -16.29
N VAL A 60 23.32 -2.84 -17.39
CA VAL A 60 24.54 -2.97 -18.21
C VAL A 60 24.76 -1.75 -19.12
N VAL A 61 23.70 -0.98 -19.39
CA VAL A 61 23.68 0.16 -20.32
C VAL A 61 23.79 1.51 -19.60
N SER A 62 23.38 1.60 -18.33
CA SER A 62 23.45 2.81 -17.50
C SER A 62 24.13 2.53 -16.17
N SER A 63 24.83 3.54 -15.63
CA SER A 63 25.33 3.53 -14.26
C SER A 63 24.22 3.68 -13.20
N CYS A 64 22.99 3.98 -13.61
CA CYS A 64 21.84 4.15 -12.72
C CYS A 64 21.09 2.83 -12.52
N PRO A 65 21.17 2.21 -11.33
CA PRO A 65 20.48 0.96 -11.04
C PRO A 65 19.02 1.20 -10.64
N GLY A 66 18.24 0.13 -10.75
CA GLY A 66 16.93 -0.02 -10.15
C GLY A 66 15.76 0.56 -10.94
N VAL A 67 14.61 -0.03 -10.69
CA VAL A 67 13.28 0.30 -11.21
C VAL A 67 12.37 0.68 -10.04
N ASP A 68 11.50 1.67 -10.25
CA ASP A 68 10.40 1.94 -9.32
C ASP A 68 9.36 0.82 -9.46
N LEU A 69 9.30 -0.06 -8.46
CA LEU A 69 8.37 -1.18 -8.45
C LEU A 69 6.91 -0.73 -8.53
N ASN A 70 6.57 0.46 -8.04
CA ASN A 70 5.22 1.02 -8.13
C ASN A 70 4.97 1.83 -9.42
N ARG A 71 5.83 1.66 -10.43
CA ARG A 71 5.63 2.09 -11.83
C ARG A 71 5.76 0.92 -12.81
N ASN A 72 6.01 -0.29 -12.32
CA ASN A 72 6.36 -1.42 -13.15
C ASN A 72 5.16 -2.29 -13.54
N PHE A 73 4.01 -2.20 -12.87
CA PHE A 73 2.87 -3.07 -13.15
C PHE A 73 2.17 -2.72 -14.47
N ALA A 74 1.52 -3.71 -15.11
CA ALA A 74 0.78 -3.53 -16.37
C ALA A 74 -0.57 -2.80 -16.20
N ALA A 75 -0.56 -1.63 -15.56
CA ALA A 75 -1.71 -0.73 -15.41
C ALA A 75 -1.34 0.65 -15.98
N ASP A 76 -1.74 0.90 -17.23
CA ASP A 76 -1.33 2.10 -17.99
C ASP A 76 0.21 2.29 -18.03
N TRP A 77 0.96 1.18 -18.08
CA TRP A 77 2.42 1.22 -17.95
C TRP A 77 3.05 2.17 -18.97
N GLY A 78 3.84 3.12 -18.47
CA GLY A 78 4.45 4.17 -19.28
C GLY A 78 3.66 5.46 -19.40
N GLY A 79 2.46 5.51 -18.82
CA GLY A 79 1.63 6.70 -18.70
C GLY A 79 2.14 7.72 -17.67
N ALA A 80 1.22 8.54 -17.17
CA ALA A 80 1.52 9.68 -16.30
C ALA A 80 2.26 9.26 -15.01
N GLY A 81 3.09 10.16 -14.47
CA GLY A 81 3.82 9.94 -13.21
C GLY A 81 4.94 8.89 -13.27
N SER A 82 5.27 8.35 -14.44
CA SER A 82 6.37 7.41 -14.68
C SER A 82 7.45 8.03 -15.59
N SER A 83 8.66 7.45 -15.60
CA SER A 83 9.78 7.90 -16.43
C SER A 83 10.42 6.77 -17.21
N SER A 84 10.88 7.05 -18.44
CA SER A 84 11.78 6.18 -19.22
C SER A 84 13.27 6.44 -18.95
N ASN A 85 13.60 7.46 -18.14
CA ASN A 85 14.98 7.73 -17.77
C ASN A 85 15.41 6.80 -16.62
N TRP A 86 16.39 5.94 -16.87
CA TRP A 86 16.98 5.00 -15.91
C TRP A 86 17.40 5.63 -14.58
N CYS A 87 17.83 6.89 -14.61
CA CYS A 87 18.29 7.62 -13.42
C CYS A 87 17.15 8.28 -12.64
N SER A 88 15.93 8.26 -13.15
CA SER A 88 14.77 8.78 -12.44
C SER A 88 14.37 7.86 -11.29
N ASP A 89 13.91 8.46 -10.19
CA ASP A 89 13.30 7.72 -9.07
C ASP A 89 11.99 7.05 -9.45
N THR A 90 11.34 7.49 -10.54
CA THR A 90 10.11 6.90 -11.10
C THR A 90 10.38 6.13 -12.38
N TYR A 91 11.61 5.64 -12.59
CA TYR A 91 11.95 4.79 -13.73
C TYR A 91 11.08 3.54 -13.74
N ARG A 92 10.31 3.33 -14.81
CA ARG A 92 9.28 2.27 -14.90
C ARG A 92 9.78 0.88 -15.27
N GLY A 93 11.06 0.76 -15.60
CA GLY A 93 11.63 -0.45 -16.18
C GLY A 93 11.51 -0.49 -17.70
N ASP A 94 11.97 -1.60 -18.28
CA ASP A 94 12.06 -1.78 -19.73
C ASP A 94 10.75 -2.29 -20.35
N SER A 95 9.93 -2.95 -19.52
CA SER A 95 8.59 -3.44 -19.87
C SER A 95 7.74 -3.57 -18.60
N ALA A 96 6.42 -3.67 -18.78
CA ALA A 96 5.52 -3.94 -17.67
C ALA A 96 5.80 -5.33 -17.06
N ASN A 97 5.70 -5.43 -15.73
CA ASN A 97 5.97 -6.61 -14.92
C ASN A 97 7.39 -7.19 -15.13
N SER A 98 8.36 -6.35 -15.48
CA SER A 98 9.74 -6.78 -15.76
C SER A 98 10.52 -7.19 -14.50
N GLU A 99 10.13 -6.67 -13.34
CA GLU A 99 10.91 -6.86 -12.11
C GLU A 99 10.45 -8.12 -11.36
N PRO A 100 11.39 -8.97 -10.89
CA PRO A 100 11.06 -10.22 -10.21
C PRO A 100 10.22 -9.99 -8.95
N GLU A 101 10.40 -8.85 -8.27
CA GLU A 101 9.59 -8.47 -7.12
C GLU A 101 8.12 -8.20 -7.49
N ALA A 102 7.87 -7.57 -8.65
CA ALA A 102 6.52 -7.35 -9.15
C ALA A 102 5.88 -8.69 -9.56
N GLN A 103 6.63 -9.55 -10.26
CA GLN A 103 6.18 -10.88 -10.65
C GLN A 103 5.82 -11.76 -9.45
N ALA A 104 6.60 -11.69 -8.37
CA ALA A 104 6.32 -12.42 -7.13
C ALA A 104 4.99 -11.99 -6.48
N VAL A 105 4.68 -10.70 -6.47
CA VAL A 105 3.39 -10.20 -5.93
C VAL A 105 2.22 -10.66 -6.82
N ILE A 106 2.38 -10.62 -8.14
CA ILE A 106 1.36 -11.13 -9.07
C ILE A 106 1.11 -12.62 -8.85
N ALA A 107 2.18 -13.41 -8.72
CA ALA A 107 2.08 -14.84 -8.45
C ALA A 107 1.41 -15.13 -7.11
N ALA A 108 1.76 -14.39 -6.05
CA ALA A 108 1.17 -14.58 -4.71
C ALA A 108 -0.34 -14.26 -4.69
N VAL A 109 -0.78 -13.21 -5.39
CA VAL A 109 -2.22 -12.89 -5.50
C VAL A 109 -2.95 -13.95 -6.33
N ALA A 110 -2.33 -14.46 -7.39
CA ALA A 110 -2.90 -15.55 -8.18
C ALA A 110 -3.01 -16.86 -7.37
N GLU A 111 -2.01 -17.17 -6.55
CA GLU A 111 -2.00 -18.35 -5.66
C GLU A 111 -3.07 -18.24 -4.57
N ALA A 112 -3.30 -17.05 -4.02
CA ALA A 112 -4.35 -16.81 -3.03
C ALA A 112 -5.78 -17.00 -3.58
N GLY A 113 -5.98 -16.93 -4.89
CA GLY A 113 -7.27 -17.21 -5.54
C GLY A 113 -8.27 -16.07 -5.41
N ASP A 114 -9.36 -16.27 -4.65
CA ASP A 114 -10.47 -15.31 -4.50
C ASP A 114 -10.09 -14.12 -3.59
N VAL A 115 -9.23 -13.24 -4.11
CA VAL A 115 -8.77 -12.04 -3.38
C VAL A 115 -9.82 -10.94 -3.47
N ARG A 116 -10.49 -10.66 -2.33
CA ARG A 116 -11.49 -9.59 -2.24
C ARG A 116 -10.91 -8.19 -2.13
N SER A 117 -9.75 -8.06 -1.49
CA SER A 117 -9.11 -6.77 -1.20
C SER A 117 -7.60 -6.82 -1.39
N TYR A 118 -7.04 -5.74 -1.94
CA TYR A 118 -5.59 -5.53 -2.05
C TYR A 118 -5.22 -4.17 -1.47
N LEU A 119 -4.39 -4.18 -0.43
CA LEU A 119 -3.95 -2.98 0.29
C LEU A 119 -2.45 -2.77 0.08
N SER A 120 -2.07 -1.78 -0.73
CA SER A 120 -0.67 -1.38 -0.89
C SER A 120 -0.28 -0.40 0.21
N ILE A 121 0.74 -0.72 1.01
CA ILE A 121 1.12 0.10 2.17
C ILE A 121 2.39 0.88 1.88
N HIS A 122 2.27 2.20 1.87
CA HIS A 122 3.35 3.16 1.66
C HIS A 122 3.40 4.19 2.79
N SER A 123 4.42 5.03 2.76
CA SER A 123 4.45 6.30 3.45
C SER A 123 5.11 7.32 2.52
N TYR A 124 4.83 8.61 2.65
CA TYR A 124 4.02 9.27 3.67
C TYR A 124 2.98 10.17 3.00
N SER A 125 1.99 10.64 3.76
CA SER A 125 1.14 11.83 3.51
C SER A 125 -0.15 11.80 4.34
N GLN A 126 -0.46 10.67 5.00
CA GLN A 126 -1.76 10.38 5.61
C GLN A 126 -2.91 10.40 4.59
N LEU A 127 -2.78 9.57 3.55
CA LEU A 127 -3.78 9.41 2.50
C LEU A 127 -4.24 7.97 2.40
N LEU A 128 -5.49 7.79 1.97
CA LEU A 128 -6.00 6.52 1.45
C LEU A 128 -6.45 6.77 0.00
N LEU A 129 -5.65 6.29 -0.95
CA LEU A 129 -5.94 6.49 -2.37
C LEU A 129 -6.89 5.40 -2.87
N VAL A 130 -7.88 5.85 -3.64
CA VAL A 130 -8.92 5.03 -4.28
C VAL A 130 -8.69 5.03 -5.79
N PRO A 131 -8.80 3.87 -6.48
CA PRO A 131 -8.60 3.77 -7.92
C PRO A 131 -9.46 4.75 -8.75
N HIS A 132 -8.99 5.21 -9.91
CA HIS A 132 -7.67 4.90 -10.49
C HIS A 132 -6.60 5.92 -10.08
N ALA A 133 -5.32 5.54 -10.03
CA ALA A 133 -4.24 6.52 -9.90
C ALA A 133 -3.72 7.00 -11.26
N TYR A 134 -3.79 6.18 -12.30
CA TYR A 134 -3.14 6.49 -13.59
C TYR A 134 -3.89 7.47 -14.47
N ALA A 135 -5.21 7.62 -14.30
CA ALA A 135 -6.05 8.44 -15.16
C ALA A 135 -6.96 9.38 -14.37
N ALA A 136 -7.40 10.47 -15.00
CA ALA A 136 -8.38 11.39 -14.42
C ALA A 136 -9.77 10.75 -14.22
N VAL A 137 -10.05 9.63 -14.89
CA VAL A 137 -11.30 8.90 -14.76
C VAL A 137 -11.29 8.03 -13.50
N LYS A 138 -12.31 8.22 -12.66
CA LYS A 138 -12.54 7.41 -11.45
C LYS A 138 -13.00 6.00 -11.84
N ALA A 139 -12.70 5.01 -11.00
CA ALA A 139 -13.25 3.67 -11.17
C ALA A 139 -14.80 3.70 -11.14
N PRO A 140 -15.51 2.82 -11.87
CA PRO A 140 -16.97 2.82 -11.90
C PRO A 140 -17.64 2.70 -10.52
N ASP A 141 -16.97 2.02 -9.58
CA ASP A 141 -17.41 1.81 -8.20
C ASP A 141 -16.72 2.74 -7.18
N TYR A 142 -16.14 3.85 -7.64
CA TYR A 142 -15.40 4.81 -6.80
C TYR A 142 -16.18 5.26 -5.56
N ASN A 143 -17.48 5.56 -5.68
CA ASN A 143 -18.27 6.04 -4.54
C ASN A 143 -18.39 4.97 -3.45
N GLU A 144 -18.55 3.70 -3.82
CA GLU A 144 -18.57 2.59 -2.87
C GLU A 144 -17.21 2.44 -2.21
N LEU A 145 -16.13 2.39 -3.01
CA LEU A 145 -14.77 2.25 -2.50
C LEU A 145 -14.40 3.40 -1.57
N LYS A 146 -14.75 4.64 -1.93
CA LYS A 146 -14.52 5.82 -1.10
C LYS A 146 -15.30 5.74 0.21
N ASN A 147 -16.57 5.35 0.18
CA ASN A 147 -17.37 5.21 1.41
C ASN A 147 -16.76 4.17 2.37
N VAL A 148 -16.37 3.01 1.85
CA VAL A 148 -15.66 1.97 2.64
C VAL A 148 -14.35 2.52 3.21
N GLY A 149 -13.58 3.26 2.40
CA GLY A 149 -12.35 3.92 2.83
C GLY A 149 -12.56 5.01 3.89
N ASP A 150 -13.61 5.82 3.76
CA ASP A 150 -13.98 6.86 4.74
C ASP A 150 -14.31 6.22 6.10
N ILE A 151 -15.09 5.13 6.11
CA ILE A 151 -15.43 4.39 7.34
C ILE A 151 -14.17 3.77 7.97
N ALA A 152 -13.26 3.24 7.16
CA ALA A 152 -11.99 2.69 7.64
C ALA A 152 -11.08 3.77 8.24
N MET A 153 -10.96 4.93 7.58
CA MET A 153 -10.16 6.05 8.10
C MET A 153 -10.79 6.73 9.32
N LEU A 154 -12.13 6.69 9.46
CA LEU A 154 -12.80 7.09 10.70
C LEU A 154 -12.41 6.17 11.86
N ALA A 155 -12.40 4.85 11.67
CA ALA A 155 -11.96 3.90 12.70
C ALA A 155 -10.48 4.12 13.08
N LEU A 156 -9.62 4.35 12.09
CA LEU A 156 -8.22 4.74 12.29
C LEU A 156 -8.11 5.99 13.18
N ARG A 157 -8.86 7.03 12.83
CA ARG A 157 -8.85 8.32 13.54
C ARG A 157 -9.26 8.17 15.00
N GLN A 158 -10.19 7.26 15.33
CA GLN A 158 -10.63 7.07 16.73
C GLN A 158 -9.54 6.55 17.66
N VAL A 159 -8.44 6.00 17.13
CA VAL A 159 -7.33 5.48 17.97
C VAL A 159 -6.49 6.61 18.55
N ASN A 160 -5.99 7.51 17.71
CA ASN A 160 -5.04 8.57 18.12
C ASN A 160 -5.34 9.96 17.54
N GLY A 161 -6.51 10.16 16.93
CA GLY A 161 -6.96 11.45 16.39
C GLY A 161 -6.33 11.86 15.06
N VAL A 162 -5.61 10.97 14.38
CA VAL A 162 -4.94 11.29 13.12
C VAL A 162 -5.91 11.27 11.95
N ASN A 163 -5.86 12.34 11.14
CA ASN A 163 -6.71 12.50 9.98
C ASN A 163 -6.01 11.99 8.72
N PHE A 164 -6.64 11.04 8.05
CA PHE A 164 -6.27 10.63 6.70
C PHE A 164 -7.28 11.19 5.70
N GLN A 165 -6.81 11.68 4.56
CA GLN A 165 -7.68 12.07 3.46
C GLN A 165 -7.91 10.87 2.54
N VAL A 166 -9.18 10.55 2.28
CA VAL A 166 -9.57 9.49 1.33
C VAL A 166 -9.98 10.12 0.01
N GLY A 167 -9.44 9.64 -1.11
CA GLY A 167 -9.78 10.23 -2.39
C GLY A 167 -9.10 9.62 -3.59
N HIS A 168 -9.39 10.20 -4.75
CA HIS A 168 -8.87 9.77 -6.04
C HIS A 168 -7.42 10.26 -6.19
N GLY A 169 -6.50 9.37 -6.54
CA GLY A 169 -5.05 9.65 -6.59
C GLY A 169 -4.69 10.98 -7.30
N PRO A 170 -5.14 11.21 -8.54
CA PRO A 170 -4.89 12.46 -9.27
C PRO A 170 -5.43 13.73 -8.61
N GLU A 171 -6.48 13.63 -7.79
CA GLU A 171 -7.12 14.78 -7.14
C GLU A 171 -6.44 15.16 -5.81
N ILE A 172 -5.96 14.16 -5.07
CA ILE A 172 -5.44 14.37 -3.70
C ILE A 172 -3.93 14.15 -3.57
N LEU A 173 -3.27 13.68 -4.64
CA LEU A 173 -1.83 13.46 -4.68
C LEU A 173 -1.26 13.85 -6.05
N TYR A 174 -1.23 12.91 -7.01
CA TYR A 174 -0.87 13.12 -8.41
C TYR A 174 -1.23 11.86 -9.23
N ALA A 175 -1.30 12.00 -10.55
CA ALA A 175 -1.53 10.86 -11.45
C ALA A 175 -0.29 9.97 -11.58
N ALA A 176 -0.45 8.67 -11.39
CA ALA A 176 0.63 7.69 -11.38
C ALA A 176 0.24 6.38 -12.05
N SER A 177 0.94 6.04 -13.13
CA SER A 177 0.81 4.78 -13.87
C SER A 177 1.67 3.66 -13.30
N GLY A 178 1.30 2.42 -13.60
CA GLY A 178 2.06 1.22 -13.30
C GLY A 178 2.06 0.80 -11.83
N GLY A 179 1.07 1.26 -11.06
CA GLY A 179 0.90 0.88 -9.66
C GLY A 179 0.22 -0.49 -9.48
N ALA A 180 0.62 -1.22 -8.45
CA ALA A 180 0.10 -2.57 -8.17
C ALA A 180 -1.41 -2.60 -7.90
N PHE A 181 -1.90 -1.62 -7.12
CA PHE A 181 -3.32 -1.58 -6.74
C PHE A 181 -4.25 -1.34 -7.94
N ASP A 182 -3.84 -0.52 -8.91
CA ASP A 182 -4.58 -0.34 -10.17
C ASP A 182 -4.51 -1.60 -11.04
N TYR A 183 -3.35 -2.27 -11.08
CA TYR A 183 -3.23 -3.54 -11.79
C TYR A 183 -4.19 -4.60 -11.24
N PHE A 184 -4.24 -4.78 -9.92
CA PHE A 184 -5.17 -5.75 -9.33
C PHE A 184 -6.63 -5.32 -9.47
N LYS A 185 -6.93 -4.01 -9.43
CA LYS A 185 -8.26 -3.48 -9.73
C LYS A 185 -8.72 -3.85 -11.15
N LEU A 186 -7.84 -3.67 -12.13
CA LEU A 186 -8.10 -4.02 -13.54
C LEU A 186 -8.20 -5.54 -13.76
N ASN A 187 -7.59 -6.34 -12.88
CA ASN A 187 -7.60 -7.80 -12.93
C ASN A 187 -8.62 -8.43 -11.94
N GLY A 188 -9.65 -7.68 -11.54
CA GLY A 188 -10.83 -8.24 -10.87
C GLY A 188 -10.87 -8.12 -9.35
N VAL A 189 -9.81 -7.66 -8.68
CA VAL A 189 -9.86 -7.37 -7.24
C VAL A 189 -10.66 -6.09 -7.01
N LYS A 190 -11.80 -6.18 -6.33
CA LYS A 190 -12.71 -5.03 -6.20
C LYS A 190 -12.17 -3.95 -5.27
N TYR A 191 -11.80 -4.32 -4.04
CA TYR A 191 -11.45 -3.39 -2.97
C TYR A 191 -9.94 -3.13 -2.96
N CYS A 192 -9.47 -2.29 -3.87
CA CYS A 192 -8.05 -1.92 -3.96
C CYS A 192 -7.80 -0.54 -3.36
N TYR A 193 -6.78 -0.41 -2.51
CA TYR A 193 -6.41 0.86 -1.89
C TYR A 193 -4.89 1.02 -1.77
N VAL A 194 -4.43 2.27 -1.74
CA VAL A 194 -3.06 2.63 -1.33
C VAL A 194 -3.13 3.41 -0.03
N TYR A 195 -2.41 2.96 0.98
CA TYR A 195 -2.14 3.74 2.17
C TYR A 195 -0.87 4.56 1.96
N GLU A 196 -0.94 5.86 2.23
CA GLU A 196 0.22 6.69 2.51
C GLU A 196 0.19 7.01 4.00
N LEU A 197 0.94 6.27 4.81
CA LEU A 197 0.90 6.36 6.27
C LEU A 197 1.49 7.69 6.80
N ARG A 198 1.64 7.78 8.13
CA ARG A 198 2.31 8.88 8.81
C ARG A 198 3.72 9.13 8.23
N PRO A 199 4.21 10.39 8.30
CA PRO A 199 3.51 11.58 8.78
C PRO A 199 2.65 12.25 7.68
N SER A 200 1.95 13.34 7.99
CA SER A 200 1.33 14.18 6.95
C SER A 200 2.37 15.01 6.20
N SER A 201 2.06 15.43 4.97
CA SER A 201 3.00 16.19 4.11
C SER A 201 3.38 17.59 4.65
N GLY A 202 2.76 18.03 5.74
CA GLY A 202 3.03 19.29 6.42
C GLY A 202 3.52 19.13 7.87
N SER A 203 3.94 17.93 8.28
CA SER A 203 4.34 17.63 9.67
C SER A 203 5.64 18.28 10.13
N GLY A 204 6.42 18.89 9.22
CA GLY A 204 7.73 19.46 9.53
C GLY A 204 8.82 18.42 9.82
N THR A 205 8.55 17.13 9.60
CA THR A 205 9.52 16.04 9.68
C THR A 205 9.99 15.64 8.28
N ASP A 206 11.15 14.99 8.18
CA ASP A 206 11.69 14.44 6.92
C ASP A 206 10.92 13.17 6.50
N GLY A 207 9.60 13.28 6.25
CA GLY A 207 8.68 12.27 5.70
C GLY A 207 8.99 10.79 6.04
N PHE A 208 9.94 10.21 5.32
CA PHE A 208 10.41 8.83 5.44
C PHE A 208 11.27 8.52 6.70
N ILE A 209 11.74 9.54 7.40
CA ILE A 209 12.50 9.50 8.66
C ILE A 209 11.55 9.76 9.83
N LEU A 210 10.50 8.93 9.91
CA LEU A 210 9.54 8.96 11.01
C LEU A 210 10.21 8.47 12.31
N PRO A 211 10.06 9.16 13.46
CA PRO A 211 10.60 8.70 14.73
C PRO A 211 10.11 7.30 15.10
N ALA A 212 11.00 6.44 15.62
CA ALA A 212 10.65 5.07 15.99
C ALA A 212 9.50 4.98 17.03
N SER A 213 9.31 6.02 17.85
CA SER A 213 8.19 6.13 18.79
C SER A 213 6.82 6.22 18.12
N GLN A 214 6.76 6.50 16.82
CA GLN A 214 5.54 6.59 16.03
C GLN A 214 5.15 5.25 15.37
N ILE A 215 6.02 4.22 15.45
CA ILE A 215 5.76 2.90 14.89
C ILE A 215 4.53 2.27 15.55
N ASP A 216 4.54 2.15 16.89
CA ASP A 216 3.43 1.50 17.61
C ASP A 216 2.09 2.26 17.44
N PRO A 217 2.01 3.61 17.57
CA PRO A 217 0.80 4.36 17.26
C PRO A 217 0.26 4.08 15.86
N SER A 218 1.13 4.13 14.84
CA SER A 218 0.76 3.88 13.44
C SER A 218 0.21 2.47 13.24
N ILE A 219 0.72 1.48 13.97
CA ILE A 219 0.24 0.10 13.87
C ILE A 219 -1.15 -0.06 14.48
N TRP A 220 -1.43 0.55 15.64
CA TRP A 220 -2.76 0.49 16.25
C TRP A 220 -3.85 1.17 15.41
N GLU A 221 -3.52 2.34 14.85
CA GLU A 221 -4.33 3.04 13.85
C GLU A 221 -4.66 2.16 12.64
N THR A 222 -3.63 1.56 12.05
CA THR A 222 -3.78 0.72 10.86
C THR A 222 -4.58 -0.55 11.17
N PHE A 223 -4.37 -1.16 12.34
CA PHE A 223 -5.14 -2.32 12.79
C PHE A 223 -6.64 -2.01 12.92
N ALA A 224 -7.00 -0.87 13.50
CA ALA A 224 -8.40 -0.43 13.59
C ALA A 224 -9.03 -0.21 12.21
N SER A 225 -8.26 0.36 11.28
CA SER A 225 -8.69 0.49 9.88
C SER A 225 -8.91 -0.85 9.20
N PHE A 226 -8.02 -1.81 9.40
CA PHE A 226 -8.10 -3.14 8.79
C PHE A 226 -9.30 -3.93 9.34
N TYR A 227 -9.57 -3.81 10.63
CA TYR A 227 -10.80 -4.33 11.23
C TYR A 227 -12.03 -3.73 10.54
N SER A 228 -12.07 -2.41 10.37
CA SER A 228 -13.18 -1.73 9.70
C SER A 228 -13.35 -2.21 8.25
N PHE A 229 -12.26 -2.36 7.49
CA PHE A 229 -12.35 -2.95 6.15
C PHE A 229 -12.93 -4.37 6.18
N ALA A 230 -12.46 -5.22 7.09
CA ALA A 230 -12.99 -6.57 7.21
C ALA A 230 -14.48 -6.57 7.54
N ASP A 231 -14.94 -5.66 8.40
CA ASP A 231 -16.35 -5.54 8.74
C ASP A 231 -17.21 -5.10 7.54
N GLN A 232 -16.74 -4.10 6.78
CA GLN A 232 -17.49 -3.49 5.67
C GLN A 232 -17.48 -4.28 4.35
N ILE A 233 -16.39 -5.01 4.06
CA ILE A 233 -16.25 -5.76 2.81
C ILE A 233 -17.07 -7.06 2.88
N PRO A 234 -17.90 -7.40 1.88
CA PRO A 234 -18.62 -8.68 1.85
C PRO A 234 -17.66 -9.87 1.67
N ALA A 235 -17.99 -11.00 2.32
CA ALA A 235 -17.30 -12.28 2.15
C ALA A 235 -17.54 -12.89 0.76
#